data_AF-A0A4Z1AB62-F1
#
_entry.id   AF-A0A4Z1AB62-F1
#
_cell.length_a   1.000
_cell.length_b   1.000
_cell.length_c   1.000
_cell.angle_alpha   90.00
_cell.angle_beta   90.00
_cell.angle_gamma   90.00
#
_symmetry.space_group_name_H-M   'P 1'
#
loop_
_entity.id
_entity.type
_entity.pdbx_description
1 polymer ?
#
loop_
_entity_poly.entity_id
_entity_poly.type
_entity_poly.pdbx_seq_one_letter_code
_entity_poly.pdbx_strand_id
1 'polypeptide(L)'
;MSEYIYCSGPMFSPEELNTMATIAATLEAAGYKTYLPQRDGIEVAQVMAMINTPIISGEIFRDIMIFVQKAVFAMDVYQVVERCSATVFNMNGRPADDGSISETGISFATGKPIVIYKNDPRTEFNGLDNPLLTGLSYNWKYVTDISQIPTKLAEIIVTVNAAGENLYLKNPPPMVKKTMEVGKEVWEILNIIRFFDHKEKDLLAILKVLVEKLKGSANFMKYLEA
;
A
#
# COMPACT_ATOMS: atom_id res chain seq x y z
N MET A 1 13.44 2.78 17.08
CA MET A 1 12.07 2.41 16.67
C MET A 1 12.19 1.38 15.56
N SER A 2 11.41 0.31 15.57
CA SER A 2 11.36 -0.64 14.45
C SER A 2 10.77 0.05 13.22
N GLU A 3 11.46 -0.02 12.10
CA GLU A 3 11.00 0.55 10.82
C GLU A 3 9.75 -0.17 10.29
N TYR A 4 8.80 0.58 9.72
CA TYR A 4 7.62 0.03 9.05
C TYR A 4 7.90 -0.08 7.55
N ILE A 5 7.66 -1.26 6.99
CA ILE A 5 7.94 -1.58 5.59
C ILE A 5 6.63 -1.78 4.84
N TYR A 6 6.44 -1.02 3.77
CA TYR A 6 5.29 -1.17 2.88
C TYR A 6 5.49 -2.39 1.97
N CYS A 7 4.60 -3.37 2.03
CA CYS A 7 4.65 -4.56 1.19
C CYS A 7 3.72 -4.39 -0.01
N SER A 8 4.26 -3.90 -1.13
CA SER A 8 3.53 -3.65 -2.38
C SER A 8 3.59 -4.88 -3.28
N GLY A 9 2.45 -5.37 -3.75
CA GLY A 9 2.40 -6.55 -4.62
C GLY A 9 0.98 -7.04 -4.91
N PRO A 10 0.83 -7.95 -5.89
CA PRO A 10 -0.47 -8.48 -6.28
C PRO A 10 -1.15 -9.27 -5.15
N MET A 11 -2.48 -9.34 -5.20
CA MET A 11 -3.33 -9.98 -4.18
C MET A 11 -4.59 -10.64 -4.76
N PHE A 12 -4.59 -11.02 -6.03
CA PHE A 12 -5.79 -11.50 -6.74
C PHE A 12 -5.92 -13.03 -6.75
N SER A 13 -4.83 -13.76 -6.50
CA SER A 13 -4.82 -15.21 -6.36
C SER A 13 -4.35 -15.68 -4.97
N PRO A 14 -4.71 -16.89 -4.54
CA PRO A 14 -4.18 -17.49 -3.31
C PRO A 14 -2.65 -17.52 -3.27
N GLU A 15 -2.01 -17.77 -4.40
CA GLU A 15 -0.55 -17.82 -4.53
C GLU A 15 0.08 -16.43 -4.32
N GLU A 16 -0.53 -15.39 -4.87
CA GLU A 16 -0.11 -13.99 -4.69
C GLU A 16 -0.29 -13.55 -3.23
N LEU A 17 -1.46 -13.83 -2.64
CA LEU A 17 -1.73 -13.56 -1.23
C LEU A 17 -0.72 -14.26 -0.32
N ASN A 18 -0.43 -15.53 -0.57
CA ASN A 18 0.55 -16.30 0.19
C ASN A 18 1.97 -15.75 0.03
N THR A 19 2.35 -15.37 -1.18
CA THR A 19 3.66 -14.76 -1.46
C THR A 19 3.83 -13.48 -0.65
N MET A 20 2.83 -12.60 -0.69
CA MET A 20 2.85 -11.33 0.04
C MET A 20 2.84 -11.52 1.56
N ALA A 21 2.07 -12.47 2.07
CA ALA A 21 2.10 -12.85 3.48
C ALA A 21 3.48 -13.40 3.91
N THR A 22 4.14 -14.18 3.04
CA THR A 22 5.47 -14.73 3.30
C THR A 22 6.54 -13.63 3.31
N ILE A 23 6.46 -12.66 2.40
CA ILE A 23 7.32 -11.46 2.41
C ILE A 23 7.16 -10.70 3.74
N ALA A 24 5.92 -10.42 4.13
CA ALA A 24 5.64 -9.70 5.37
C ALA A 24 6.17 -10.46 6.60
N ALA A 25 5.89 -11.76 6.70
CA ALA A 25 6.36 -12.61 7.80
C ALA A 25 7.89 -12.69 7.87
N THR A 26 8.57 -12.72 6.71
CA THR A 26 10.04 -12.76 6.66
C THR A 26 10.66 -11.46 7.18
N LEU A 27 10.07 -10.31 6.85
CA LEU A 27 10.48 -9.01 7.38
C LEU A 27 10.21 -8.91 8.89
N GLU A 28 9.05 -9.38 9.34
CA GLU A 28 8.66 -9.38 10.76
C GLU A 28 9.58 -10.27 11.60
N ALA A 29 9.94 -11.45 11.09
CA ALA A 29 10.91 -12.34 11.73
C ALA A 29 12.32 -11.71 11.84
N ALA A 30 12.66 -10.79 10.94
CA ALA A 30 13.89 -10.01 10.99
C ALA A 30 13.81 -8.76 11.88
N GLY A 31 12.66 -8.52 12.55
CA GLY A 31 12.48 -7.42 13.50
C GLY A 31 11.90 -6.13 12.91
N TYR A 32 11.51 -6.13 11.64
CA TYR A 32 10.77 -5.03 11.02
C TYR A 32 9.28 -5.10 11.40
N LYS A 33 8.58 -3.99 11.23
CA LYS A 33 7.11 -3.99 11.15
C LYS A 33 6.71 -3.88 9.70
N THR A 34 5.54 -4.39 9.35
CA THR A 34 5.05 -4.32 7.97
C THR A 34 3.69 -3.65 7.91
N TYR A 35 3.43 -2.99 6.78
CA TYR A 35 2.09 -2.70 6.32
C TYR A 35 1.84 -3.56 5.08
N LEU A 36 0.82 -4.41 5.16
CA LEU A 36 0.41 -5.33 4.11
C LEU A 36 -1.02 -4.96 3.68
N PRO A 37 -1.25 -4.36 2.50
CA PRO A 37 -2.54 -3.77 2.13
C PRO A 37 -3.76 -4.68 2.33
N GLN A 38 -3.68 -5.95 1.94
CA GLN A 38 -4.76 -6.94 2.11
C GLN A 38 -5.03 -7.34 3.57
N ARG A 39 -4.08 -7.13 4.48
CA ARG A 39 -4.22 -7.43 5.91
C ARG A 39 -4.63 -6.21 6.71
N ASP A 40 -3.98 -5.08 6.39
CA ASP A 40 -4.01 -3.87 7.20
C ASP A 40 -4.85 -2.76 6.56
N GLY A 41 -5.08 -2.78 5.25
CA GLY A 41 -5.84 -1.78 4.51
C GLY A 41 -7.34 -2.06 4.44
N ILE A 42 -7.99 -1.45 3.44
CA ILE A 42 -9.40 -1.68 3.08
C ILE A 42 -9.38 -2.43 1.75
N GLU A 43 -9.77 -3.71 1.77
CA GLU A 43 -9.73 -4.52 0.56
C GLU A 43 -10.95 -4.24 -0.33
N VAL A 44 -10.75 -3.47 -1.40
CA VAL A 44 -11.82 -3.09 -2.35
C VAL A 44 -12.50 -4.33 -2.94
N ALA A 45 -11.77 -5.40 -3.23
CA ALA A 45 -12.35 -6.63 -3.77
C ALA A 45 -13.38 -7.25 -2.81
N GLN A 46 -13.09 -7.31 -1.51
CA GLN A 46 -14.04 -7.77 -0.51
C GLN A 46 -15.22 -6.81 -0.36
N VAL A 47 -14.97 -5.50 -0.41
CA VAL A 47 -16.03 -4.48 -0.44
C VAL A 47 -16.99 -4.73 -1.62
N MET A 48 -16.44 -4.97 -2.81
CA MET A 48 -17.21 -5.25 -4.03
C MET A 48 -18.04 -6.53 -3.92
N ALA A 49 -17.45 -7.60 -3.37
CA ALA A 49 -18.15 -8.86 -3.17
C ALA A 49 -19.39 -8.71 -2.27
N MET A 50 -19.32 -7.86 -1.25
CA MET A 50 -20.44 -7.60 -0.35
C MET A 50 -21.53 -6.71 -0.97
N ILE A 51 -21.14 -5.75 -1.81
CA ILE A 51 -22.09 -4.82 -2.43
C ILE A 51 -22.81 -5.43 -3.64
N ASN A 52 -22.25 -6.45 -4.29
CA ASN A 52 -22.94 -7.24 -5.32
C ASN A 52 -24.11 -8.10 -4.78
N THR A 53 -24.54 -7.88 -3.53
CA THR A 53 -25.80 -8.41 -3.01
C THR A 53 -26.99 -7.61 -3.59
N PRO A 54 -28.14 -8.25 -3.90
CA PRO A 54 -29.26 -7.63 -4.65
C PRO A 54 -29.94 -6.40 -4.00
N ILE A 55 -29.44 -5.94 -2.86
CA ILE A 55 -30.10 -5.00 -1.95
C ILE A 55 -29.69 -3.55 -2.25
N ILE A 56 -28.56 -3.31 -2.91
CA ILE A 56 -28.02 -1.95 -3.14
C ILE A 56 -28.33 -1.51 -4.58
N SER A 57 -29.12 -0.45 -4.72
CA SER A 57 -29.48 0.16 -6.02
C SER A 57 -28.27 0.88 -6.66
N GLY A 58 -28.28 0.98 -7.99
CA GLY A 58 -27.11 1.38 -8.79
C GLY A 58 -26.52 2.77 -8.52
N GLU A 59 -27.32 3.78 -8.18
CA GLU A 59 -26.79 5.14 -7.90
C GLU A 59 -26.12 5.23 -6.52
N ILE A 60 -26.76 4.69 -5.47
CA ILE A 60 -26.18 4.62 -4.12
C ILE A 60 -24.89 3.80 -4.13
N PHE A 61 -24.86 2.73 -4.93
CA PHE A 61 -23.66 1.91 -5.10
C PHE A 61 -22.48 2.74 -5.64
N ARG A 62 -22.71 3.53 -6.69
CA ARG A 62 -21.64 4.33 -7.32
C ARG A 62 -21.01 5.31 -6.34
N ASP A 63 -21.80 6.00 -5.54
CA ASP A 63 -21.30 6.99 -4.58
C ASP A 63 -20.48 6.34 -3.47
N ILE A 64 -20.93 5.18 -2.96
CA ILE A 64 -20.15 4.37 -2.00
C ILE A 64 -18.84 3.92 -2.62
N MET A 65 -18.83 3.55 -3.91
CA MET A 65 -17.61 3.11 -4.57
C MET A 65 -16.60 4.22 -4.78
N ILE A 66 -17.05 5.40 -5.21
CA ILE A 66 -16.18 6.58 -5.32
C ILE A 66 -15.59 6.92 -3.95
N PHE A 67 -16.43 6.86 -2.91
CA PHE A 67 -16.02 7.09 -1.54
C PHE A 67 -14.91 6.11 -1.09
N VAL A 68 -15.13 4.80 -1.27
CA VAL A 68 -14.17 3.76 -0.86
C VAL A 68 -12.86 3.88 -1.64
N GLN A 69 -12.92 4.11 -2.95
CA GLN A 69 -11.72 4.30 -3.78
C GLN A 69 -10.90 5.51 -3.33
N LYS A 70 -11.56 6.65 -3.05
CA LYS A 70 -10.87 7.84 -2.54
C LYS A 70 -10.25 7.59 -1.16
N ALA A 71 -10.93 6.85 -0.28
CA ALA A 71 -10.41 6.48 1.03
C ALA A 71 -9.18 5.56 0.93
N VAL A 72 -9.25 4.51 0.10
CA VAL A 72 -8.13 3.58 -0.15
C VAL A 72 -6.93 4.33 -0.71
N PHE A 73 -7.13 5.09 -1.78
CA PHE A 73 -6.05 5.86 -2.40
C PHE A 73 -5.38 6.81 -1.41
N ALA A 74 -6.16 7.62 -0.68
CA ALA A 74 -5.61 8.54 0.29
C ALA A 74 -4.83 7.81 1.40
N MET A 75 -5.40 6.70 1.91
CA MET A 75 -4.75 5.88 2.91
C MET A 75 -3.44 5.29 2.41
N ASP A 76 -3.40 4.64 1.25
CA ASP A 76 -2.16 4.04 0.72
C ASP A 76 -1.09 5.10 0.44
N VAL A 77 -1.46 6.29 -0.05
CA VAL A 77 -0.54 7.43 -0.15
C VAL A 77 0.04 7.80 1.21
N TYR A 78 -0.79 7.92 2.26
CA TYR A 78 -0.31 8.17 3.62
C TYR A 78 0.65 7.07 4.12
N GLN A 79 0.31 5.80 3.86
CA GLN A 79 1.10 4.65 4.30
C GLN A 79 2.48 4.63 3.64
N VAL A 80 2.54 4.80 2.32
CA VAL A 80 3.77 4.81 1.54
C VAL A 80 4.63 6.03 1.88
N VAL A 81 4.02 7.22 1.96
CA VAL A 81 4.78 8.46 2.06
C VAL A 81 5.20 8.77 3.49
N GLU A 82 4.30 8.66 4.47
CA GLU A 82 4.56 9.10 5.85
C GLU A 82 4.88 7.94 6.79
N ARG A 83 4.04 6.90 6.81
CA ARG A 83 4.12 5.87 7.86
C ARG A 83 5.27 4.88 7.65
N CYS A 84 5.45 4.41 6.41
CA CYS A 84 6.47 3.44 6.07
C CYS A 84 7.80 4.14 5.73
N SER A 85 8.91 3.57 6.17
CA SER A 85 10.25 4.10 5.90
C SER A 85 10.84 3.56 4.60
N ALA A 86 10.39 2.39 4.14
CA ALA A 86 10.85 1.73 2.91
C ALA A 86 9.75 0.84 2.32
N THR A 87 9.98 0.37 1.09
CA THR A 87 9.02 -0.43 0.31
C THR A 87 9.68 -1.70 -0.21
N VAL A 88 8.98 -2.82 -0.08
CA VAL A 88 9.28 -4.07 -0.80
C VAL A 88 8.24 -4.24 -1.89
N PHE A 89 8.70 -4.31 -3.14
CA PHE A 89 7.86 -4.44 -4.32
C PHE A 89 7.97 -5.86 -4.89
N ASN A 90 6.88 -6.62 -4.82
CA ASN A 90 6.74 -7.90 -5.51
C ASN A 90 6.37 -7.65 -6.99
N MET A 91 7.35 -7.81 -7.86
CA MET A 91 7.26 -7.58 -9.30
C MET A 91 6.92 -8.87 -10.08
N ASN A 92 6.42 -9.92 -9.42
CA ASN A 92 5.92 -11.10 -10.11
C ASN A 92 4.69 -10.76 -10.97
N GLY A 93 4.48 -11.51 -12.06
CA GLY A 93 3.48 -11.23 -13.08
C GLY A 93 4.12 -10.92 -14.44
N ARG A 94 3.38 -11.10 -15.55
CA ARG A 94 3.88 -10.76 -16.88
C ARG A 94 3.90 -9.23 -17.07
N PRO A 95 2.76 -8.52 -16.94
CA PRO A 95 2.82 -7.19 -16.36
C PRO A 95 2.90 -7.35 -14.83
N ALA A 96 3.71 -6.52 -14.18
CA ALA A 96 3.54 -6.33 -12.75
C ALA A 96 2.20 -5.64 -12.47
N ASP A 97 1.68 -5.83 -11.26
CA ASP A 97 0.42 -5.25 -10.81
C ASP A 97 0.42 -3.71 -10.89
N ASP A 98 -0.63 -3.12 -11.45
CA ASP A 98 -0.70 -1.68 -11.72
C ASP A 98 -0.83 -0.83 -10.44
N GLY A 99 -1.56 -1.35 -9.44
CA GLY A 99 -1.58 -0.79 -8.08
C GLY A 99 -0.17 -0.75 -7.48
N SER A 100 0.52 -1.89 -7.53
CA SER A 100 1.87 -2.03 -6.96
C SER A 100 2.91 -1.16 -7.66
N ILE A 101 2.81 -1.02 -8.99
CA ILE A 101 3.65 -0.09 -9.77
C ILE A 101 3.41 1.36 -9.30
N SER A 102 2.14 1.73 -9.10
CA SER A 102 1.76 3.09 -8.67
C SER A 102 2.29 3.42 -7.27
N GLU A 103 2.12 2.52 -6.31
CA GLU A 103 2.65 2.63 -4.95
C GLU A 103 4.18 2.71 -4.91
N THR A 104 4.85 1.85 -5.68
CA THR A 104 6.32 1.83 -5.74
C THR A 104 6.85 3.07 -6.47
N GLY A 105 6.14 3.58 -7.48
CA GLY A 105 6.45 4.84 -8.13
C GLY A 105 6.37 6.03 -7.16
N ILE A 106 5.35 6.09 -6.30
CA ILE A 106 5.25 7.08 -5.23
C ILE A 106 6.40 6.92 -4.23
N SER A 107 6.74 5.68 -3.85
CA SER A 107 7.88 5.39 -2.98
C SER A 107 9.18 5.97 -3.55
N PHE A 108 9.43 5.74 -4.85
CA PHE A 108 10.61 6.24 -5.54
C PHE A 108 10.63 7.77 -5.60
N ALA A 109 9.52 8.37 -6.00
CA ALA A 109 9.37 9.83 -6.12
C ALA A 109 9.51 10.55 -4.77
N THR A 110 9.18 9.86 -3.68
CA THR A 110 9.34 10.37 -2.31
C THR A 110 10.67 9.96 -1.68
N GLY A 111 11.59 9.34 -2.43
CA GLY A 111 12.96 9.02 -1.98
C GLY A 111 13.05 7.91 -0.94
N LYS A 112 12.14 6.93 -0.98
CA LYS A 112 12.13 5.79 -0.07
C LYS A 112 13.09 4.70 -0.56
N PRO A 113 13.82 3.99 0.32
CA PRO A 113 14.51 2.77 -0.05
C PRO A 113 13.53 1.72 -0.58
N ILE A 114 13.90 1.07 -1.68
CA ILE A 114 13.06 0.09 -2.38
C ILE A 114 13.86 -1.20 -2.62
N VAL A 115 13.26 -2.34 -2.27
CA VAL A 115 13.73 -3.67 -2.68
C VAL A 115 12.71 -4.28 -3.62
N ILE A 116 13.16 -4.72 -4.79
CA ILE A 116 12.32 -5.45 -5.73
C ILE A 116 12.52 -6.95 -5.49
N TYR A 117 11.43 -7.68 -5.32
CA TYR A 117 11.39 -9.13 -5.36
C TYR A 117 10.79 -9.59 -6.69
N LYS A 118 11.47 -10.51 -7.38
CA LYS A 118 10.95 -11.16 -8.59
C LYS A 118 11.50 -12.58 -8.67
N ASN A 119 10.60 -13.55 -8.64
CA ASN A 119 10.88 -14.96 -8.89
C ASN A 119 10.09 -15.50 -10.10
N ASP A 120 9.56 -14.58 -10.92
CA ASP A 120 8.93 -14.88 -12.19
C ASP A 120 9.96 -14.80 -13.33
N PRO A 121 10.16 -15.87 -14.12
CA PRO A 121 11.13 -15.87 -15.21
C PRO A 121 10.67 -15.07 -16.44
N ARG A 122 9.40 -14.66 -16.52
CA ARG A 122 8.87 -13.89 -17.65
C ARG A 122 9.44 -12.46 -17.62
N THR A 123 9.77 -11.93 -18.79
CA THR A 123 10.38 -10.59 -18.95
C THR A 123 9.80 -9.88 -20.17
N GLU A 124 9.86 -8.55 -20.20
CA GLU A 124 9.34 -7.74 -21.32
C GLU A 124 10.27 -7.74 -22.55
N PHE A 125 11.58 -7.65 -22.34
CA PHE A 125 12.59 -7.43 -23.39
C PHE A 125 13.70 -8.49 -23.36
N ASN A 126 13.50 -9.64 -24.00
CA ASN A 126 14.53 -10.68 -24.20
C ASN A 126 15.42 -10.95 -22.96
N GLY A 127 14.81 -11.23 -21.81
CA GLY A 127 15.49 -11.46 -20.53
C GLY A 127 15.63 -10.23 -19.64
N LEU A 128 15.15 -9.06 -20.08
CA LEU A 128 15.12 -7.83 -19.29
C LEU A 128 13.68 -7.39 -19.01
N ASP A 129 13.44 -6.92 -17.80
CA ASP A 129 12.16 -6.33 -17.41
C ASP A 129 12.05 -4.87 -17.86
N ASN A 130 10.87 -4.27 -17.69
CA ASN A 130 10.65 -2.87 -17.99
C ASN A 130 11.69 -1.99 -17.25
N PRO A 131 12.40 -1.08 -17.96
CA PRO A 131 13.42 -0.25 -17.33
C PRO A 131 12.84 0.71 -16.29
N LEU A 132 11.58 1.15 -16.43
CA LEU A 132 10.92 1.99 -15.42
C LEU A 132 10.59 1.23 -14.14
N LEU A 133 10.49 -0.10 -14.18
CA LEU A 133 10.31 -0.91 -12.98
C LEU A 133 11.66 -1.27 -12.35
N THR A 134 12.60 -1.74 -13.17
CA THR A 134 13.93 -2.15 -12.70
C THR A 134 14.68 -0.97 -12.05
N GLY A 135 14.53 0.23 -12.60
CA GLY A 135 15.15 1.46 -12.08
C GLY A 135 14.65 1.91 -10.70
N LEU A 136 13.47 1.45 -10.24
CA LEU A 136 12.90 1.85 -8.94
C LEU A 136 13.77 1.40 -7.75
N SER A 137 14.57 0.35 -7.93
CA SER A 137 15.49 -0.19 -6.92
C SER A 137 16.75 0.66 -6.67
N TYR A 138 16.96 1.75 -7.44
CA TYR A 138 18.18 2.57 -7.50
C TYR A 138 19.45 1.85 -7.99
N ASN A 139 19.57 0.55 -7.72
CA ASN A 139 20.74 -0.27 -8.03
C ASN A 139 20.51 -1.24 -9.21
N TRP A 140 19.32 -1.18 -9.84
CA TRP A 140 18.92 -2.01 -10.98
C TRP A 140 18.93 -3.51 -10.69
N LYS A 141 18.66 -3.90 -9.45
CA LYS A 141 18.67 -5.31 -9.00
C LYS A 141 17.33 -5.68 -8.36
N TYR A 142 16.99 -6.94 -8.48
CA TYR A 142 15.94 -7.60 -7.72
C TYR A 142 16.51 -8.81 -6.97
N VAL A 143 15.81 -9.25 -5.92
CA VAL A 143 16.05 -10.55 -5.27
C VAL A 143 15.07 -11.58 -5.80
N THR A 144 15.54 -12.80 -5.97
CA THR A 144 14.72 -13.95 -6.41
C THR A 144 14.29 -14.85 -5.24
N ASP A 145 14.87 -14.63 -4.05
CA ASP A 145 14.58 -15.37 -2.83
C ASP A 145 14.09 -14.40 -1.75
N ILE A 146 12.91 -14.68 -1.22
CA ILE A 146 12.26 -13.89 -0.17
C ILE A 146 13.17 -13.81 1.08
N SER A 147 13.94 -14.85 1.38
CA SER A 147 14.84 -14.90 2.54
C SER A 147 15.93 -13.82 2.50
N GLN A 148 16.26 -13.30 1.31
CA GLN A 148 17.27 -12.26 1.11
C GLN A 148 16.73 -10.84 1.30
N ILE A 149 15.40 -10.66 1.30
CA ILE A 149 14.75 -9.36 1.38
C ILE A 149 15.22 -8.55 2.60
N PRO A 150 15.25 -9.07 3.84
CA PRO A 150 15.67 -8.26 5.00
C PRO A 150 17.10 -7.76 4.90
N THR A 151 18.02 -8.59 4.40
CA THR A 151 19.43 -8.21 4.22
C THR A 151 19.56 -7.12 3.16
N LYS A 152 18.89 -7.29 2.00
CA LYS A 152 18.91 -6.28 0.93
C LYS A 152 18.21 -4.99 1.31
N LEU A 153 17.18 -5.07 2.13
CA LEU A 153 16.49 -3.91 2.67
C LEU A 153 17.42 -3.10 3.59
N ALA A 154 18.14 -3.75 4.50
CA ALA A 154 19.12 -3.08 5.35
C ALA A 154 20.24 -2.39 4.52
N GLU A 155 20.75 -3.07 3.49
CA GLU A 155 21.77 -2.50 2.58
C GLU A 155 21.27 -1.24 1.85
N ILE A 156 20.05 -1.28 1.29
CA ILE A 156 19.51 -0.15 0.52
C ILE A 156 19.10 1.01 1.44
N ILE A 157 18.62 0.75 2.66
CA ILE A 157 18.35 1.80 3.67
C ILE A 157 19.63 2.59 3.97
N VAL A 158 20.74 1.90 4.23
CA VAL A 158 22.04 2.55 4.47
C VAL A 158 22.47 3.38 3.27
N THR A 159 22.32 2.82 2.06
CA THR A 159 22.71 3.48 0.81
C THR A 159 21.92 4.77 0.57
N VAL A 160 20.60 4.71 0.72
CA VAL A 160 19.70 5.86 0.52
C VAL A 160 19.94 6.92 1.59
N ASN A 161 20.07 6.53 2.86
CA ASN A 161 20.33 7.49 3.95
C ASN A 161 21.71 8.17 3.81
N ALA A 162 22.69 7.50 3.22
CA ALA A 162 24.01 8.08 2.94
C ALA A 162 23.97 9.13 1.82
N ALA A 163 22.95 9.12 0.95
CA ALA A 163 22.81 10.09 -0.14
C ALA A 163 22.34 11.49 0.33
N GLY A 164 21.84 11.59 1.57
CA GLY A 164 21.42 12.86 2.18
C GLY A 164 20.06 12.75 2.88
N GLU A 165 19.68 13.82 3.58
CA GLU A 165 18.38 13.87 4.23
C GLU A 165 17.23 13.93 3.20
N ASN A 166 16.24 13.06 3.37
CA ASN A 166 15.00 13.15 2.60
C ASN A 166 14.12 14.30 3.12
N LEU A 167 14.06 15.39 2.35
CA LEU A 167 13.30 16.60 2.70
C LEU A 167 11.82 16.54 2.27
N TYR A 168 11.37 15.48 1.60
CA TYR A 168 10.02 15.42 1.02
C TYR A 168 8.93 15.66 2.08
N LEU A 169 9.05 15.00 3.24
CA LEU A 169 8.08 15.13 4.33
C LEU A 169 8.07 16.53 4.98
N LYS A 170 9.14 17.32 4.83
CA LYS A 170 9.18 18.70 5.35
C LYS A 170 8.37 19.66 4.48
N ASN A 171 8.23 19.37 3.18
CA ASN A 171 7.53 20.22 2.24
C ASN A 171 6.88 19.43 1.08
N PRO A 172 5.91 18.54 1.37
CA PRO A 172 5.21 17.80 0.33
C PRO A 172 4.38 18.77 -0.54
N PRO A 173 4.20 18.49 -1.85
CA PRO A 173 3.33 19.29 -2.71
C PRO A 173 1.92 19.41 -2.11
N PRO A 174 1.24 20.58 -2.21
CA PRO A 174 0.01 20.84 -1.46
C PRO A 174 -1.10 19.78 -1.63
N MET A 175 -1.29 19.28 -2.86
CA MET A 175 -2.29 18.25 -3.14
C MET A 175 -1.91 16.88 -2.55
N VAL A 176 -0.61 16.56 -2.55
CA VAL A 176 -0.11 15.34 -1.89
C VAL A 176 -0.26 15.47 -0.38
N LYS A 177 0.10 16.63 0.19
CA LYS A 177 -0.09 16.91 1.62
C LYS A 177 -1.53 16.73 2.06
N LYS A 178 -2.49 17.33 1.34
CA LYS A 178 -3.93 17.16 1.61
C LYS A 178 -4.34 15.69 1.54
N THR A 179 -3.84 14.95 0.55
CA THR A 179 -4.12 13.51 0.40
C THR A 179 -3.57 12.71 1.57
N MET A 180 -2.34 13.00 2.03
CA MET A 180 -1.73 12.36 3.20
C MET A 180 -2.51 12.64 4.50
N GLU A 181 -2.93 13.89 4.71
CA GLU A 181 -3.73 14.28 5.89
C GLU A 181 -5.07 13.52 5.92
N VAL A 182 -5.73 13.40 4.78
CA VAL A 182 -6.96 12.60 4.62
C VAL A 182 -6.67 11.12 4.86
N GLY A 183 -5.59 10.58 4.29
CA GLY A 183 -5.20 9.19 4.47
C GLY A 183 -4.89 8.82 5.92
N LYS A 184 -4.24 9.74 6.64
CA LYS A 184 -3.98 9.62 8.07
C LYS A 184 -5.28 9.55 8.87
N GLU A 185 -6.23 10.42 8.56
CA GLU A 185 -7.55 10.43 9.21
C GLU A 185 -8.31 9.12 8.95
N VAL A 186 -8.35 8.64 7.70
CA VAL A 186 -8.94 7.34 7.34
C VAL A 186 -8.29 6.21 8.15
N TRP A 187 -6.96 6.21 8.23
CA TRP A 187 -6.19 5.21 8.98
C TRP A 187 -6.47 5.24 10.49
N GLU A 188 -6.55 6.43 11.10
CA GLU A 188 -6.85 6.59 12.52
C GLU A 188 -8.27 6.10 12.84
N ILE A 189 -9.26 6.45 12.02
CA ILE A 189 -10.64 5.97 12.16
C ILE A 189 -10.70 4.45 12.01
N LEU A 190 -10.02 3.88 11.01
CA LEU A 190 -9.99 2.44 10.79
C LEU A 190 -9.41 1.68 11.98
N ASN A 191 -8.35 2.20 12.60
CA ASN A 191 -7.76 1.59 13.80
C ASN A 191 -8.66 1.71 15.02
N ILE A 192 -9.36 2.84 15.19
CA ILE A 192 -10.37 2.99 16.24
C ILE A 192 -11.44 1.92 16.09
N ILE A 193 -11.99 1.75 14.88
CA ILE A 193 -13.02 0.74 14.63
C ILE A 193 -12.51 -0.66 14.97
N ARG A 194 -11.33 -1.04 14.46
CA ARG A 194 -10.71 -2.34 14.75
C ARG A 194 -10.43 -2.58 16.24
N PHE A 195 -10.10 -1.52 16.98
CA PHE A 195 -9.85 -1.61 18.43
C PHE A 195 -11.14 -1.87 19.22
N PHE A 196 -12.25 -1.21 18.84
CA PHE A 196 -13.53 -1.38 19.54
C PHE A 196 -14.30 -2.62 19.08
N ASP A 197 -14.12 -3.06 17.84
CA ASP A 197 -14.87 -4.15 17.23
C ASP A 197 -14.20 -5.53 17.45
N HIS A 198 -13.74 -5.78 18.67
CA HIS A 198 -12.88 -6.90 19.04
C HIS A 198 -13.52 -8.31 18.88
N LYS A 199 -14.66 -8.47 18.18
CA LYS A 199 -15.35 -9.76 18.04
C LYS A 199 -15.99 -10.10 16.70
N GLU A 200 -16.05 -9.22 15.70
CA GLU A 200 -16.62 -9.61 14.39
C GLU A 200 -15.69 -9.26 13.22
N LYS A 201 -15.42 -10.27 12.38
CA LYS A 201 -14.79 -10.11 11.06
C LYS A 201 -15.80 -9.59 10.02
N ASP A 202 -16.81 -8.83 10.45
CA ASP A 202 -17.80 -8.29 9.51
C ASP A 202 -17.27 -7.01 8.89
N LEU A 203 -16.55 -7.16 7.78
CA LEU A 203 -16.04 -6.05 6.99
C LEU A 203 -17.15 -5.06 6.61
N LEU A 204 -18.40 -5.51 6.45
CA LEU A 204 -19.53 -4.64 6.15
C LEU A 204 -19.86 -3.71 7.33
N ALA A 205 -19.82 -4.22 8.55
CA ALA A 205 -20.02 -3.42 9.76
C ALA A 205 -18.90 -2.37 9.89
N ILE A 206 -17.65 -2.78 9.70
CA ILE A 206 -16.49 -1.87 9.73
C ILE A 206 -16.63 -0.77 8.67
N LEU A 207 -17.01 -1.13 7.44
CA LEU A 207 -17.19 -0.16 6.35
C LEU A 207 -18.35 0.81 6.61
N LYS A 208 -19.48 0.33 7.15
CA LYS A 208 -20.61 1.21 7.50
C LYS A 208 -20.17 2.26 8.51
N VAL A 209 -19.52 1.85 9.59
CA VAL A 209 -19.02 2.77 10.63
C VAL A 209 -17.95 3.70 10.08
N LEU A 210 -17.06 3.20 9.22
CA LEU A 210 -16.04 4.02 8.56
C LEU A 210 -16.68 5.11 7.68
N VAL A 211 -17.65 4.74 6.84
CA VAL A 211 -18.39 5.66 5.97
C VAL A 211 -19.12 6.71 6.80
N GLU A 212 -19.81 6.31 7.87
CA GLU A 212 -20.51 7.25 8.75
C GLU A 212 -19.56 8.25 9.42
N LYS A 213 -18.44 7.78 9.96
CA LYS A 213 -17.45 8.65 10.62
C LYS A 213 -16.81 9.64 9.65
N LEU A 214 -16.41 9.19 8.47
CA LEU A 214 -15.79 10.00 7.43
C LEU A 214 -16.77 10.98 6.77
N LYS A 215 -18.08 10.68 6.70
CA LYS A 215 -19.11 11.66 6.33
C LYS A 215 -19.19 12.83 7.30
N GLY A 216 -18.82 12.61 8.57
CA GLY A 216 -18.67 13.66 9.57
C GLY A 216 -17.35 14.44 9.48
N SER A 217 -16.40 14.01 8.64
CA SER A 217 -15.11 14.68 8.48
C SER A 217 -15.17 15.80 7.47
N ALA A 218 -14.96 17.04 7.92
CA ALA A 218 -14.87 18.19 7.02
C ALA A 218 -13.70 18.08 6.02
N ASN A 219 -12.59 17.43 6.41
CA ASN A 219 -11.42 17.26 5.54
C ASN A 219 -11.69 16.24 4.44
N PHE A 220 -12.23 15.07 4.82
CA PHE A 220 -12.60 14.03 3.87
C PHE A 220 -13.70 14.49 2.90
N MET A 221 -14.72 15.19 3.41
CA MET A 221 -15.81 15.72 2.55
C MET A 221 -15.30 16.72 1.50
N LYS A 222 -14.40 17.64 1.89
CA LYS A 222 -13.72 18.54 0.93
C LYS A 222 -12.77 17.82 -0.03
N TYR A 223 -12.38 16.59 0.27
CA TYR A 223 -11.57 15.75 -0.62
C TYR A 223 -12.45 14.96 -1.60
N LEU A 224 -13.67 14.60 -1.19
CA LEU A 224 -14.68 14.00 -2.06
C LEU A 224 -15.16 14.96 -3.16
N GLU A 225 -15.29 16.25 -2.87
CA GLU A 225 -15.78 17.28 -3.80
C GLU A 225 -14.75 17.73 -4.84
N ALA A 226 -13.46 17.44 -4.62
CA ALA A 226 -12.34 17.76 -5.51
C ALA A 226 -12.07 16.64 -6.53
#